data_AF-A0A349H944-F1
#
_entry.id   AF-A0A349H944-F1
#
_cell.length_a   1.000
_cell.length_b   1.000
_cell.length_c   1.000
_cell.angle_alpha   90.00
_cell.angle_beta   90.00
_cell.angle_gamma   90.00
#
_symmetry.space_group_name_H-M   'P 1'
#
loop_
_entity.id
_entity.type
_entity.pdbx_description
1 polymer ?
#
loop_
_entity_poly.entity_id
_entity_poly.type
_entity_poly.pdbx_seq_one_letter_code
_entity_poly.pdbx_strand_id
1 'polypeptide(L)' 'IRFDMSEYMERHTVSRLIGAPPGYVGFDQGGLMTDAILKHPHAVLLLDEVEKAHPDVFNLLLQVMDHGT' A
#
# COMPACT_ATOMS: atom_id res chain seq x y z
N ILE A 1 10.13 4.24 6.31
CA ILE A 1 9.75 3.43 5.13
C ILE A 1 9.33 4.41 4.05
N ARG A 2 9.87 4.33 2.83
CA ARG A 2 9.57 5.28 1.73
C ARG A 2 9.03 4.53 0.53
N PHE A 3 7.96 5.01 -0.06
CA PHE A 3 7.42 4.54 -1.33
C PHE A 3 7.23 5.71 -2.30
N ASP A 4 7.64 5.52 -3.54
CA ASP A 4 7.35 6.43 -4.66
C ASP A 4 6.01 6.02 -5.29
N MET A 5 5.03 6.93 -5.25
CA MET A 5 3.67 6.65 -5.71
C MET A 5 3.52 6.65 -7.23
N SER A 6 4.52 7.15 -7.97
CA SER A 6 4.54 7.04 -9.43
C SER A 6 4.71 5.61 -9.93
N GLU A 7 5.16 4.67 -9.09
CA GLU A 7 5.18 3.23 -9.42
C GLU A 7 3.79 2.56 -9.28
N TYR A 8 2.86 3.22 -8.59
CA TYR A 8 1.55 2.67 -8.19
C TYR A 8 0.37 3.31 -8.95
N MET A 9 0.62 3.78 -10.17
CA MET A 9 -0.40 4.41 -11.03
C MET A 9 -1.44 3.43 -11.58
N GLU A 10 -1.08 2.15 -11.72
CA GLU A 10 -1.95 1.13 -12.30
C GLU A 10 -2.56 0.23 -11.23
N ARG A 11 -3.80 -0.20 -11.45
CA ARG A 11 -4.52 -1.06 -10.49
C ARG A 11 -3.75 -2.33 -10.13
N HIS A 12 -3.05 -2.93 -11.08
CA HIS A 12 -2.30 -4.16 -10.85
C HIS A 12 -1.02 -3.95 -10.03
N THR A 13 -0.47 -2.72 -10.00
CA THR A 13 0.69 -2.38 -9.16
C THR A 13 0.26 -2.07 -7.74
N VAL A 14 -0.94 -1.50 -7.53
CA VAL A 14 -1.54 -1.32 -6.20
C VAL A 14 -1.62 -2.65 -5.44
N SER A 15 -2.07 -3.74 -6.07
CA SER A 15 -2.13 -5.06 -5.43
C SER A 15 -0.78 -5.53 -4.88
N ARG A 16 0.36 -5.08 -5.44
CA ARG A 16 1.69 -5.40 -4.90
C ARG A 16 2.03 -4.58 -3.65
N LEU A 17 1.51 -3.37 -3.53
CA LEU A 17 1.74 -2.49 -2.38
C LEU A 17 1.07 -3.00 -1.11
N ILE A 18 -0.18 -3.44 -1.23
CA ILE A 18 -1.06 -3.76 -0.09
C ILE A 18 -1.32 -5.26 0.08
N GLY A 19 -1.10 -6.04 -0.98
CA GLY A 19 -1.47 -7.44 -1.09
C GLY A 19 -2.63 -7.63 -2.08
N ALA A 20 -2.60 -8.72 -2.83
CA ALA A 20 -3.71 -9.04 -3.72
C ALA A 20 -4.92 -9.57 -2.89
N PRO A 21 -6.17 -9.50 -3.38
CA PRO A 21 -7.30 -10.16 -2.74
C PRO A 21 -7.22 -11.70 -2.85
N PRO A 22 -7.94 -12.46 -2.00
CA PRO A 22 -8.05 -13.92 -2.16
C PRO A 22 -8.50 -14.29 -3.57
N GLY A 23 -7.78 -15.23 -4.20
CA GLY A 23 -8.07 -15.67 -5.57
C GLY A 23 -7.33 -14.91 -6.69
N TYR A 24 -6.48 -13.93 -6.35
CA TYR A 24 -5.57 -13.26 -7.29
C TYR A 24 -4.13 -13.72 -7.11
N VAL A 25 -3.34 -13.71 -8.20
CA VAL A 25 -1.91 -14.01 -8.16
C VAL A 25 -1.21 -13.01 -7.23
N GLY A 26 -0.48 -13.50 -6.22
CA GLY A 26 0.20 -12.68 -5.22
C GLY A 26 -0.54 -12.52 -3.88
N PHE A 27 -1.68 -13.21 -3.67
CA PHE A 27 -2.40 -13.20 -2.38
C PHE A 27 -1.50 -13.63 -1.21
N ASP A 28 -0.73 -14.71 -1.40
CA ASP A 28 0.14 -15.26 -0.34
C ASP A 28 1.47 -14.50 -0.16
N GLN A 29 1.76 -13.52 -1.02
CA GLN A 29 3.04 -12.79 -1.00
C GLN A 29 3.04 -11.55 -0.08
N GLY A 30 1.91 -11.24 0.56
CA GLY A 30 1.80 -10.03 1.38
C GLY A 30 1.88 -8.75 0.56
N GLY A 31 1.63 -7.61 1.20
CA GLY A 31 1.81 -6.29 0.59
C GLY A 31 3.18 -5.72 0.95
N LEU A 32 3.88 -5.09 0.01
CA LEU A 32 5.17 -4.44 0.30
C LEU A 32 5.07 -3.44 1.47
N MET A 33 4.00 -2.64 1.52
CA MET A 33 3.73 -1.69 2.59
C MET A 33 3.35 -2.41 3.89
N THR A 34 2.42 -3.36 3.80
CA THR A 34 1.90 -4.11 4.96
C THR A 34 3.02 -4.86 5.66
N ASP A 35 3.87 -5.57 4.90
CA ASP A 35 5.00 -6.33 5.41
C ASP A 35 6.08 -5.43 6.03
N ALA A 36 6.34 -4.27 5.42
CA ALA A 36 7.31 -3.31 5.93
C ALA A 36 6.85 -2.73 7.28
N ILE A 37 5.56 -2.42 7.42
CA ILE A 37 4.96 -1.93 8.67
C ILE A 37 4.94 -3.04 9.73
N LEU A 38 4.57 -4.27 9.36
CA LEU A 38 4.58 -5.41 10.30
C LEU A 38 5.98 -5.69 10.88
N LYS A 39 7.02 -5.57 10.04
CA LYS A 39 8.42 -5.72 10.49
C LYS A 39 8.90 -4.54 11.33
N HIS A 40 8.39 -3.34 11.07
CA HIS A 40 8.79 -2.09 11.72
C HIS A 40 7.57 -1.26 12.15
N PRO A 41 6.85 -1.67 13.21
CA PRO A 41 5.57 -1.06 13.61
C PRO A 41 5.72 0.40 14.08
N HIS A 42 6.89 0.77 14.58
CA HIS A 42 7.21 2.15 14.94
C HIS A 42 8.14 2.76 13.90
N ALA A 43 7.57 3.19 12.78
CA ALA A 43 8.29 3.82 11.69
C ALA A 43 7.52 5.01 11.13
N VAL A 44 8.25 5.92 10.47
CA VAL A 44 7.65 6.96 9.63
C VAL A 44 7.43 6.39 8.24
N LEU A 45 6.19 6.41 7.75
CA LEU A 45 5.83 6.09 6.37
C LEU A 45 5.85 7.38 5.54
N LEU A 46 6.71 7.43 4.53
CA LEU A 46 6.79 8.53 3.57
C LEU A 46 6.24 8.05 2.22
N LEU A 47 5.26 8.77 1.71
CA LEU A 47 4.66 8.56 0.39
C LEU A 47 5.05 9.76 -0.48
N ASP A 48 5.94 9.52 -1.44
CA ASP A 48 6.39 10.56 -2.38
C ASP A 48 5.46 10.60 -3.60
N GLU A 49 5.27 11.79 -4.18
CA GLU A 49 4.39 12.02 -5.35
C GLU A 49 2.98 11.40 -5.23
N VAL A 50 2.37 11.44 -4.04
CA VAL A 50 1.11 10.72 -3.75
C VAL A 50 -0.03 11.06 -4.72
N GLU A 51 -0.04 12.26 -5.29
CA GLU A 51 -1.01 12.68 -6.31
C GLU A 51 -0.96 11.86 -7.61
N LYS A 52 0.12 11.10 -7.84
CA LYS A 52 0.28 10.20 -8.99
C LYS A 52 -0.31 8.81 -8.74
N ALA A 53 -0.53 8.44 -7.48
CA ALA A 53 -1.04 7.11 -7.13
C ALA A 53 -2.40 6.83 -7.78
N HIS A 54 -2.68 5.56 -8.04
CA HIS A 54 -4.03 5.12 -8.41
C HIS A 54 -5.05 5.49 -7.30
N PRO A 55 -6.29 5.91 -7.64
CA PRO A 55 -7.32 6.31 -6.68
C PRO A 55 -7.58 5.31 -5.54
N ASP A 56 -7.45 4.01 -5.81
CA ASP A 56 -7.62 2.95 -4.80
C ASP A 56 -6.66 3.08 -3.61
N VAL A 57 -5.46 3.66 -3.81
CA VAL A 57 -4.51 3.92 -2.73
C VAL A 57 -5.09 4.94 -1.75
N PHE A 58 -5.75 5.99 -2.23
CA PHE A 58 -6.36 7.00 -1.38
C PHE A 58 -7.49 6.42 -0.53
N ASN A 59 -8.34 5.57 -1.09
CA ASN A 59 -9.41 4.90 -0.34
C ASN A 59 -8.85 4.11 0.84
N LEU A 60 -7.73 3.43 0.64
CA LEU A 60 -7.02 2.71 1.69
C LEU A 60 -6.40 3.62 2.74
N LEU A 61 -5.72 4.69 2.32
CA LEU A 61 -5.13 5.64 3.26
C LEU A 61 -6.20 6.30 4.14
N LEU A 62 -7.37 6.61 3.56
CA LEU A 62 -8.52 7.10 4.32
C LEU A 62 -8.99 6.07 5.34
N GLN A 63 -9.11 4.79 4.97
CA GLN A 63 -9.50 3.72 5.89
C GLN A 63 -8.49 3.56 7.04
N VAL A 64 -7.19 3.63 6.74
CA VAL A 64 -6.12 3.56 7.76
C VAL A 64 -6.21 4.76 8.71
N MET A 65 -6.47 5.96 8.19
CA MET A 65 -6.64 7.16 9.01
C MET A 65 -7.88 7.11 9.90
N ASP A 66 -8.96 6.46 9.46
CA ASP A 66 -10.22 6.37 10.20
C ASP A 66 -10.21 5.25 11.26
N HIS A 67 -9.60 4.09 10.94
CA HIS A 67 -9.68 2.90 11.79
C HIS A 67 -8.37 2.52 12.50
N GLY A 68 -7.19 2.93 12.00
CA GLY A 68 -5.91 2.87 12.72
C GLY A 68 -5.50 1.53 13.37
N THR A 69 -6.04 0.39 12.92
CA THR A 69 -5.74 -0.97 13.46
C THR A 69 -4.73 -1.73 12.62
#